data_AF-A0A2W0AN97-F1
#
_entry.id   AF-A0A2W0AN97-F1
#
_cell.length_a   1.000
_cell.length_b   1.000
_cell.length_c   1.000
_cell.angle_alpha   90.00
_cell.angle_beta   90.00
_cell.angle_gamma   90.00
#
_symmetry.space_group_name_H-M   'P 1'
#
loop_
_entity.id
_entity.type
_entity.pdbx_description
1 polymer ?
#
loop_
_entity_poly.entity_id
_entity_poly.type
_entity_poly.pdbx_seq_one_letter_code
_entity_poly.pdbx_strand_id
1 'polypeptide(L)'
;MDMAVATVGATFNDWADFIAPNRISPYRNRFPDGSKWSHLFLFRKSDPQHPLFPPDEEILFDRGVDDLADRYVRIPAELRMSDLYLYEPSGDYFWESEYFYQGRPAKFRSSFFIHLEAVNDSGTRVEIFEYQPTIWVGEYFGMSAHAVLPTMLHDIRPAQSTTAERKEVLQMIEEAATRRPATPLQREQRQRALGTAAHN
;
A
#
# COMPACT_ATOMS: atom_id res chain seq x y z
N MET A 1 -17.05 8.19 -1.28
CA MET A 1 -15.98 7.15 -1.31
C MET A 1 -15.07 7.32 -2.52
N ASP A 2 -15.61 7.44 -3.73
CA ASP A 2 -14.85 7.53 -4.99
C ASP A 2 -13.73 8.57 -5.01
N MET A 3 -13.97 9.73 -4.37
CA MET A 3 -12.96 10.78 -4.26
C MET A 3 -11.70 10.34 -3.49
N ALA A 4 -11.85 9.55 -2.42
CA ALA A 4 -10.75 9.05 -1.60
C ALA A 4 -9.96 7.97 -2.36
N VAL A 5 -10.68 7.03 -3.00
CA VAL A 5 -10.08 6.03 -3.89
C VAL A 5 -9.26 6.71 -4.98
N ALA A 6 -9.81 7.76 -5.62
CA ALA A 6 -9.09 8.53 -6.62
C ALA A 6 -7.87 9.28 -6.04
N THR A 7 -7.89 9.67 -4.76
CA THR A 7 -6.73 10.32 -4.11
C THR A 7 -5.59 9.33 -3.98
N VAL A 8 -5.89 8.16 -3.42
CA VAL A 8 -4.90 7.11 -3.25
C VAL A 8 -4.39 6.64 -4.61
N GLY A 9 -5.27 6.43 -5.60
CA GLY A 9 -4.90 6.07 -6.97
C GLY A 9 -4.07 7.12 -7.70
N ALA A 10 -4.15 8.40 -7.32
CA ALA A 10 -3.28 9.44 -7.86
C ALA A 10 -1.88 9.46 -7.19
N THR A 11 -1.75 8.82 -6.03
CA THR A 11 -0.54 8.81 -5.20
C THR A 11 0.42 7.71 -5.64
N PHE A 12 -0.09 6.50 -5.83
CA PHE A 12 0.71 5.31 -6.12
C PHE A 12 0.67 4.91 -7.59
N ASN A 13 1.64 4.10 -7.98
CA ASN A 13 1.61 3.40 -9.25
C ASN A 13 0.36 2.54 -9.36
N ASP A 14 -0.31 2.55 -10.50
CA ASP A 14 -1.49 1.72 -10.75
C ASP A 14 -1.07 0.50 -11.59
N TRP A 15 -1.46 -0.71 -11.16
CA TRP A 15 -1.13 -1.92 -11.91
C TRP A 15 -1.82 -1.95 -13.27
N ALA A 16 -3.08 -1.55 -13.35
CA ALA A 16 -3.83 -1.56 -14.61
C ALA A 16 -3.17 -0.65 -15.65
N ASP A 17 -2.57 0.47 -15.21
CA ASP A 17 -1.74 1.31 -16.06
C ASP A 17 -0.53 0.54 -16.60
N PHE A 18 0.16 -0.23 -15.76
CA PHE A 18 1.37 -0.97 -16.13
C PHE A 18 1.11 -2.07 -17.18
N ILE A 19 0.03 -2.83 -17.04
CA ILE A 19 -0.27 -4.00 -17.88
C ILE A 19 -1.24 -3.74 -19.05
N ALA A 20 -1.69 -2.49 -19.25
CA ALA A 20 -2.68 -2.17 -20.28
C ALA A 20 -2.24 -2.62 -21.70
N PRO A 21 -3.04 -3.45 -22.39
CA PRO A 21 -2.73 -3.85 -23.76
C PRO A 21 -2.81 -2.65 -24.71
N ASN A 22 -1.88 -2.57 -25.67
CA ASN A 22 -1.78 -1.50 -26.70
C ASN A 22 -1.47 -0.09 -26.19
N ARG A 23 -0.80 0.04 -25.04
CA ARG A 23 -0.37 1.35 -24.52
C ARG A 23 0.69 1.97 -25.44
N ILE A 24 0.37 3.12 -26.04
CA ILE A 24 1.27 3.89 -26.92
C ILE A 24 2.19 4.84 -26.12
N SER A 25 1.82 5.16 -24.88
CA SER A 25 2.57 6.05 -23.98
C SER A 25 3.30 5.23 -22.90
N PRO A 26 4.52 5.59 -22.48
CA PRO A 26 5.22 4.83 -21.44
C PRO A 26 4.42 4.79 -20.14
N TYR A 27 4.63 3.71 -19.38
CA TYR A 27 4.19 3.62 -17.99
C TYR A 27 4.71 4.83 -17.20
N ARG A 28 3.84 5.39 -16.36
CA ARG A 28 4.17 6.56 -15.53
C ARG A 28 4.49 6.08 -14.12
N ASN A 29 5.78 5.89 -13.85
CA ASN A 29 6.25 5.76 -12.47
C ASN A 29 5.98 7.09 -11.74
N ARG A 30 5.25 7.03 -10.63
CA ARG A 30 4.90 8.21 -9.82
C ARG A 30 5.99 8.58 -8.82
N PHE A 31 7.00 7.74 -8.68
CA PHE A 31 8.08 7.91 -7.71
C PHE A 31 9.40 8.25 -8.40
N PRO A 32 10.30 8.99 -7.72
CA PRO A 32 11.63 9.25 -8.24
C PRO A 32 12.46 7.98 -8.34
N ASP A 33 13.49 8.02 -9.19
CA ASP A 33 14.43 6.92 -9.35
C ASP A 33 15.07 6.53 -8.01
N GLY A 34 15.11 5.23 -7.71
CA GLY A 34 15.65 4.68 -6.47
C GLY A 34 14.70 4.72 -5.27
N SER A 35 13.49 5.27 -5.40
CA SER A 35 12.48 5.18 -4.34
C SER A 35 12.03 3.74 -4.13
N LYS A 36 11.99 3.26 -2.87
CA LYS A 36 11.42 1.95 -2.52
C LYS A 36 9.98 1.76 -3.00
N TRP A 37 9.21 2.84 -3.05
CA TRP A 37 7.80 2.85 -3.46
C TRP A 37 7.60 2.66 -4.97
N SER A 38 8.66 2.83 -5.79
CA SER A 38 8.57 2.71 -7.25
C SER A 38 8.24 1.29 -7.75
N HIS A 39 8.43 0.28 -6.89
CA HIS A 39 8.15 -1.13 -7.20
C HIS A 39 6.80 -1.61 -6.66
N LEU A 40 6.11 -0.79 -5.87
CA LEU A 40 4.79 -1.13 -5.35
C LEU A 40 3.71 -0.58 -6.27
N PHE A 41 2.67 -1.38 -6.49
CA PHE A 41 1.54 -1.10 -7.36
C PHE A 41 0.24 -1.23 -6.58
N LEU A 42 -0.71 -0.38 -6.91
CA LEU A 42 -2.02 -0.31 -6.31
C LEU A 42 -3.00 -1.20 -7.07
N PHE A 43 -3.72 -2.02 -6.33
CA PHE A 43 -4.80 -2.90 -6.79
C PHE A 43 -6.09 -2.54 -6.04
N ARG A 44 -7.23 -2.64 -6.72
CA ARG A 44 -8.54 -2.41 -6.07
C ARG A 44 -9.13 -3.74 -5.65
N LYS A 45 -9.70 -3.83 -4.46
CA LYS A 45 -10.43 -5.04 -4.02
C LYS A 45 -11.57 -5.40 -4.97
N SER A 46 -12.22 -4.39 -5.51
CA SER A 46 -13.35 -4.53 -6.42
C SER A 46 -12.96 -4.73 -7.89
N ASP A 47 -11.68 -4.84 -8.25
CA ASP A 47 -11.27 -5.04 -9.65
C ASP A 47 -11.55 -6.48 -10.09
N PRO A 48 -12.53 -6.73 -10.98
CA PRO A 48 -12.84 -8.08 -11.43
C PRO A 48 -11.82 -8.61 -12.46
N GLN A 49 -10.99 -7.76 -13.05
CA GLN A 49 -10.04 -8.14 -14.10
C GLN A 49 -8.70 -8.61 -13.53
N HIS A 50 -8.30 -8.10 -12.36
CA HIS A 50 -7.04 -8.43 -11.71
C HIS A 50 -7.25 -8.72 -10.22
N PRO A 51 -7.78 -9.90 -9.86
CA PRO A 51 -8.11 -10.26 -8.48
C PRO A 51 -6.84 -10.66 -7.70
N LEU A 52 -5.88 -9.74 -7.60
CA LEU A 52 -4.65 -9.89 -6.81
C LEU A 52 -4.86 -9.47 -5.35
N PHE A 53 -6.06 -9.01 -4.99
CA PHE A 53 -6.42 -8.77 -3.61
C PHE A 53 -6.68 -10.12 -2.92
N PRO A 54 -5.92 -10.49 -1.88
CA PRO A 54 -6.06 -11.80 -1.25
C PRO A 54 -7.42 -11.95 -0.54
N PRO A 55 -8.04 -13.15 -0.58
CA PRO A 55 -9.22 -13.47 0.21
C PRO A 55 -8.88 -13.52 1.70
N ASP A 56 -9.88 -13.37 2.56
CA ASP A 56 -9.69 -13.28 4.01
C ASP A 56 -9.03 -14.54 4.59
N GLU A 57 -9.36 -15.72 4.06
CA GLU A 57 -8.76 -16.98 4.50
C GLU A 57 -7.27 -17.04 4.19
N GLU A 58 -6.85 -16.50 3.04
CA GLU A 58 -5.44 -16.40 2.65
C GLU A 58 -4.72 -15.41 3.56
N ILE A 59 -5.28 -14.21 3.75
CA ILE A 59 -4.73 -13.19 4.65
C ILE A 59 -4.50 -13.77 6.05
N LEU A 60 -5.46 -14.52 6.59
CA LEU A 60 -5.31 -15.14 7.90
C LEU A 60 -4.28 -16.27 7.90
N PHE A 61 -4.17 -17.04 6.83
CA PHE A 61 -3.25 -18.16 6.74
C PHE A 61 -1.78 -17.71 6.64
N ASP A 62 -1.50 -16.64 5.90
CA ASP A 62 -0.15 -16.27 5.48
C ASP A 62 0.38 -14.93 6.02
N ARG A 63 -0.38 -14.27 6.91
CA ARG A 63 0.03 -13.01 7.60
C ARG A 63 1.35 -13.08 8.36
N GLY A 64 1.90 -14.28 8.57
CA GLY A 64 3.12 -14.49 9.33
C GLY A 64 2.89 -14.34 10.83
N VAL A 65 3.77 -13.60 11.50
CA VAL A 65 3.77 -13.42 12.96
C VAL A 65 3.07 -12.15 13.43
N ASP A 66 2.44 -11.42 12.51
CA ASP A 66 1.86 -10.10 12.76
C ASP A 66 0.33 -10.14 12.86
N ASP A 67 -0.21 -9.38 13.81
CA ASP A 67 -1.65 -9.34 14.11
C ASP A 67 -2.40 -8.18 13.44
N LEU A 68 -1.72 -7.24 12.74
CA LEU A 68 -2.41 -6.14 12.04
C LEU A 68 -3.30 -6.66 10.91
N ALA A 69 -2.84 -7.67 10.18
CA ALA A 69 -3.63 -8.29 9.12
C ALA A 69 -4.92 -8.95 9.68
N ASP A 70 -4.87 -9.56 10.88
CA ASP A 70 -6.06 -10.08 11.55
C ASP A 70 -7.04 -8.94 11.90
N ARG A 71 -6.54 -7.79 12.40
CA ARG A 71 -7.39 -6.62 12.64
C ARG A 71 -8.10 -6.13 11.37
N TYR A 72 -7.43 -6.18 10.22
CA TYR A 72 -8.04 -5.84 8.93
C TYR A 72 -9.19 -6.78 8.57
N VAL A 73 -8.99 -8.10 8.69
CA VAL A 73 -10.01 -9.10 8.36
C VAL A 73 -11.25 -9.01 9.25
N ARG A 74 -11.10 -8.53 10.49
CA ARG A 74 -12.23 -8.30 11.42
C ARG A 74 -13.14 -7.15 11.02
N ILE A 75 -12.73 -6.29 10.08
CA ILE A 75 -13.60 -5.24 9.55
C ILE A 75 -14.66 -5.90 8.64
N PRO A 76 -15.96 -5.59 8.83
CA PRO A 76 -17.03 -6.13 7.98
C PRO A 76 -16.71 -5.98 6.49
N ALA A 77 -16.93 -7.05 5.71
CA ALA A 77 -16.56 -7.10 4.29
C ALA A 77 -17.21 -5.99 3.48
N GLU A 78 -18.43 -5.57 3.84
CA GLU A 78 -19.19 -4.51 3.20
C GLU A 78 -18.49 -3.15 3.33
N LEU A 79 -17.75 -2.93 4.43
CA LEU A 79 -16.98 -1.71 4.67
C LEU A 79 -15.62 -1.72 3.95
N ARG A 80 -15.16 -2.89 3.50
CA ARG A 80 -13.86 -3.06 2.82
C ARG A 80 -13.96 -3.04 1.30
N MET A 81 -15.16 -2.85 0.73
CA MET A 81 -15.40 -2.94 -0.72
C MET A 81 -14.61 -1.92 -1.55
N SER A 82 -14.23 -0.80 -0.95
CA SER A 82 -13.43 0.27 -1.60
C SER A 82 -11.95 0.24 -1.21
N ASP A 83 -11.52 -0.78 -0.48
CA ASP A 83 -10.15 -0.89 -0.02
C ASP A 83 -9.20 -1.18 -1.17
N LEU A 84 -7.95 -0.81 -0.92
CA LEU A 84 -6.88 -0.89 -1.89
C LEU A 84 -5.74 -1.73 -1.34
N TYR A 85 -5.04 -2.42 -2.23
CA TYR A 85 -3.91 -3.26 -1.90
C TYR A 85 -2.67 -2.71 -2.59
N LEU A 86 -1.69 -2.29 -1.82
CA LEU A 86 -0.41 -1.81 -2.31
C LEU A 86 0.61 -2.95 -2.18
N TYR A 87 1.07 -3.46 -3.32
CA TYR A 87 1.78 -4.71 -3.40
C TYR A 87 2.92 -4.65 -4.41
N GLU A 88 3.99 -5.40 -4.13
CA GLU A 88 5.15 -5.58 -5.00
C GLU A 88 5.02 -6.95 -5.73
N PRO A 89 4.67 -6.98 -7.02
CA PRO A 89 4.28 -8.23 -7.69
C PRO A 89 5.42 -9.18 -8.05
N SER A 90 6.68 -8.75 -8.07
CA SER A 90 7.80 -9.63 -8.43
C SER A 90 8.17 -10.59 -7.31
N GLY A 91 7.99 -10.19 -6.05
CA GLY A 91 8.44 -10.93 -4.87
C GLY A 91 9.94 -10.81 -4.60
N ASP A 92 10.68 -10.14 -5.47
CA ASP A 92 12.15 -10.07 -5.45
C ASP A 92 12.67 -8.71 -4.96
N TYR A 93 11.79 -7.72 -4.78
CA TYR A 93 12.21 -6.40 -4.36
C TYR A 93 12.17 -6.26 -2.83
N PHE A 94 13.32 -5.90 -2.26
CA PHE A 94 13.49 -5.61 -0.84
C PHE A 94 14.24 -4.28 -0.67
N TRP A 95 13.92 -3.55 0.40
CA TRP A 95 14.53 -2.26 0.76
C TRP A 95 15.09 -2.27 2.18
N GLU A 96 15.85 -1.26 2.56
CA GLU A 96 16.30 -1.11 3.95
C GLU A 96 15.19 -0.52 4.83
N SER A 97 14.99 -1.09 6.01
CA SER A 97 14.01 -0.60 7.00
C SER A 97 14.60 -0.68 8.43
N GLU A 98 13.77 -0.74 9.46
CA GLU A 98 14.19 -0.71 10.87
C GLU A 98 14.83 -2.02 11.39
N TYR A 99 14.90 -3.06 10.56
CA TYR A 99 15.34 -4.39 10.96
C TYR A 99 16.85 -4.60 10.86
N PHE A 100 17.37 -5.33 11.85
CA PHE A 100 18.76 -5.78 11.90
C PHE A 100 18.81 -7.29 12.15
N TYR A 101 19.77 -7.96 11.52
CA TYR A 101 20.09 -9.35 11.77
C TYR A 101 21.60 -9.48 12.02
N GLN A 102 21.97 -10.06 13.17
CA GLN A 102 23.37 -10.22 13.59
C GLN A 102 24.19 -8.91 13.53
N GLY A 103 23.57 -7.80 13.92
CA GLY A 103 24.22 -6.48 13.97
C GLY A 103 24.37 -5.79 12.61
N ARG A 104 23.78 -6.32 11.53
CA ARG A 104 23.77 -5.70 10.19
C ARG A 104 22.34 -5.37 9.77
N PRO A 105 22.11 -4.28 9.00
CA PRO A 105 20.80 -4.00 8.43
C PRO A 105 20.30 -5.22 7.63
N ALA A 106 19.05 -5.62 7.89
CA ALA A 106 18.36 -6.63 7.12
C ALA A 106 17.51 -5.95 6.05
N LYS A 107 17.46 -6.53 4.85
CA LYS A 107 16.54 -6.05 3.82
C LYS A 107 15.12 -6.49 4.20
N PHE A 108 14.14 -5.68 3.86
CA PHE A 108 12.76 -5.79 4.27
C PHE A 108 11.84 -5.69 3.05
N ARG A 109 10.70 -6.37 3.12
CA ARG A 109 9.56 -6.13 2.22
C ARG A 109 8.25 -6.34 2.97
N SER A 110 7.20 -5.68 2.49
CA SER A 110 5.84 -5.88 2.96
C SER A 110 4.84 -5.37 1.93
N SER A 111 3.60 -5.83 2.05
CA SER A 111 2.44 -5.26 1.37
C SER A 111 1.61 -4.41 2.34
N PHE A 112 0.64 -3.66 1.81
CA PHE A 112 -0.24 -2.83 2.62
C PHE A 112 -1.69 -2.91 2.13
N PHE A 113 -2.63 -3.12 3.06
CA PHE A 113 -4.04 -2.80 2.85
C PHE A 113 -4.29 -1.35 3.26
N ILE A 114 -4.94 -0.60 2.38
CA ILE A 114 -5.37 0.78 2.62
C ILE A 114 -6.89 0.73 2.78
N HIS A 115 -7.33 0.81 4.03
CA HIS A 115 -8.74 0.79 4.38
C HIS A 115 -9.33 2.20 4.27
N LEU A 116 -10.47 2.31 3.59
CA LEU A 116 -11.18 3.57 3.38
C LEU A 116 -12.59 3.49 3.97
N GLU A 117 -12.87 4.33 4.96
CA GLU A 117 -14.17 4.36 5.62
C GLU A 117 -14.77 5.76 5.60
N ALA A 118 -16.03 5.88 5.20
CA ALA A 118 -16.75 7.14 5.24
C ALA A 118 -17.06 7.53 6.69
N VAL A 119 -16.60 8.69 7.13
CA VAL A 119 -16.90 9.23 8.46
C VAL A 119 -18.15 10.12 8.42
N ASN A 120 -18.33 10.85 7.32
CA ASN A 120 -19.50 11.65 6.97
C ASN A 120 -19.49 11.94 5.46
N ASP A 121 -20.42 12.77 4.98
CA ASP A 121 -20.56 13.12 3.55
C ASP A 121 -19.31 13.76 2.91
N SER A 122 -18.37 14.25 3.72
CA SER A 122 -17.18 14.99 3.28
C SER A 122 -15.84 14.40 3.76
N GLY A 123 -15.89 13.43 4.66
CA GLY A 123 -14.72 12.90 5.37
C GLY A 123 -14.53 11.41 5.13
N THR A 124 -13.27 11.02 4.90
CA THR A 124 -12.87 9.62 4.80
C THR A 124 -11.76 9.35 5.79
N ARG A 125 -11.96 8.36 6.66
CA ARG A 125 -10.91 7.79 7.51
C ARG A 125 -10.07 6.87 6.63
N VAL A 126 -8.76 7.02 6.74
CA VAL A 126 -7.78 6.15 6.09
C VAL A 126 -7.03 5.41 7.19
N GLU A 127 -7.03 4.09 7.15
CA GLU A 127 -6.19 3.25 8.03
C GLU A 127 -5.30 2.35 7.17
N ILE A 128 -4.02 2.25 7.56
CA ILE A 128 -3.03 1.44 6.85
C ILE A 128 -2.75 0.19 7.67
N PHE A 129 -2.96 -0.97 7.06
CA PHE A 129 -2.62 -2.27 7.62
C PHE A 129 -1.47 -2.85 6.81
N GLU A 130 -0.42 -3.25 7.49
CA GLU A 130 0.73 -3.88 6.86
C GLU A 130 0.54 -5.39 6.87
N TYR A 131 1.00 -6.03 5.80
CA TYR A 131 0.67 -7.42 5.50
C TYR A 131 1.88 -8.14 4.89
N GLN A 132 2.18 -9.31 5.44
CA GLN A 132 3.37 -10.13 5.13
C GLN A 132 4.71 -9.40 5.27
N PRO A 133 4.96 -8.70 6.39
CA PRO A 133 6.29 -8.16 6.65
C PRO A 133 7.31 -9.31 6.72
N THR A 134 8.36 -9.21 5.91
CA THR A 134 9.44 -10.21 5.86
C THR A 134 10.80 -9.55 5.74
N ILE A 135 11.82 -10.23 6.25
CA ILE A 135 13.21 -9.81 6.14
C ILE A 135 14.03 -10.85 5.38
N TRP A 136 14.94 -10.38 4.54
CA TRP A 136 15.96 -11.18 3.90
C TRP A 136 17.27 -11.04 4.70
N VAL A 137 17.72 -12.16 5.28
CA VAL A 137 18.86 -12.21 6.22
C VAL A 137 20.10 -12.91 5.66
N GLY A 138 20.17 -13.05 4.33
CA GLY A 138 21.26 -13.70 3.61
C GLY A 138 20.80 -14.92 2.83
N GLU A 139 21.72 -15.81 2.52
CA GLU A 139 21.45 -16.99 1.71
C GLU A 139 21.94 -18.25 2.42
N TYR A 140 21.29 -19.37 2.11
CA TYR A 140 21.72 -20.69 2.55
C TYR A 140 21.74 -21.67 1.39
N PHE A 141 22.61 -22.67 1.48
CA PHE A 141 22.67 -23.74 0.48
C PHE A 141 21.56 -24.76 0.76
N GLY A 142 20.75 -25.05 -0.25
CA GLY A 142 19.61 -25.96 -0.12
C GLY A 142 19.16 -26.51 -1.46
N MET A 143 18.01 -27.20 -1.46
CA MET A 143 17.41 -27.75 -2.67
C MET A 143 16.27 -26.85 -3.13
N SER A 144 16.30 -26.39 -4.39
CA SER A 144 15.17 -25.63 -4.94
C SER A 144 13.93 -26.52 -5.08
N ALA A 145 12.77 -25.98 -4.73
CA ALA A 145 11.48 -26.66 -4.88
C ALA A 145 11.03 -26.75 -6.35
N HIS A 146 11.55 -25.89 -7.23
CA HIS A 146 11.09 -25.76 -8.62
C HIS A 146 11.96 -26.56 -9.60
N ALA A 147 13.22 -26.74 -9.26
CA ALA A 147 14.12 -27.70 -9.90
C ALA A 147 14.90 -28.32 -8.75
N VAL A 148 14.66 -29.60 -8.43
CA VAL A 148 15.27 -30.32 -7.28
C VAL A 148 16.78 -30.49 -7.50
N LEU A 149 17.47 -29.36 -7.47
CA LEU A 149 18.88 -29.17 -7.69
C LEU A 149 19.43 -28.33 -6.54
N PRO A 150 20.66 -28.61 -6.09
CA PRO A 150 21.30 -27.79 -5.09
C PRO A 150 21.52 -26.37 -5.61
N THR A 151 21.15 -25.37 -4.81
CA THR A 151 21.31 -23.95 -5.14
C THR A 151 21.45 -23.11 -3.87
N MET A 152 21.87 -21.86 -4.03
CA MET A 152 21.69 -20.83 -3.01
C MET A 152 20.21 -20.41 -2.98
N LEU A 153 19.64 -20.33 -1.78
CA LEU A 153 18.26 -19.92 -1.50
C LEU A 153 18.27 -18.71 -0.56
N HIS A 154 17.35 -17.76 -0.78
CA HIS A 154 17.17 -16.64 0.14
C HIS A 154 16.66 -17.13 1.50
N ASP A 155 17.34 -16.73 2.58
CA ASP A 155 16.84 -16.88 3.95
C ASP A 155 15.86 -15.73 4.23
N ILE A 156 14.58 -15.98 3.97
CA ILE A 156 13.48 -15.05 4.20
C ILE A 156 12.76 -15.45 5.47
N ARG A 157 12.57 -14.49 6.38
CA ARG A 157 11.93 -14.73 7.68
C ARG A 157 10.76 -13.77 7.88
N PRO A 158 9.67 -14.22 8.53
CA PRO A 158 8.62 -13.32 9.00
C PRO A 158 9.18 -12.25 9.94
N ALA A 159 8.67 -11.03 9.81
CA ALA A 159 8.97 -9.92 10.69
C ALA A 159 7.67 -9.40 11.32
N GLN A 160 7.78 -8.43 12.22
CA GLN A 160 6.62 -7.67 12.69
C GLN A 160 6.31 -6.55 11.69
N SER A 161 5.15 -5.93 11.81
CA SER A 161 4.81 -4.77 11.00
C SER A 161 5.50 -3.50 11.52
N THR A 162 6.02 -2.68 10.62
CA THR A 162 6.79 -1.48 10.89
C THR A 162 5.94 -0.22 11.10
N THR A 163 6.21 0.55 12.15
CA THR A 163 5.48 1.83 12.33
C THR A 163 5.91 2.87 11.30
N ALA A 164 7.18 2.85 10.88
CA ALA A 164 7.73 3.81 9.93
C ALA A 164 7.07 3.70 8.56
N GLU A 165 6.96 2.49 7.99
CA GLU A 165 6.44 2.31 6.63
C GLU A 165 4.96 2.69 6.53
N ARG A 166 4.14 2.30 7.51
CA ARG A 166 2.72 2.69 7.55
C ARG A 166 2.54 4.21 7.62
N LYS A 167 3.41 4.90 8.37
CA LYS A 167 3.39 6.36 8.46
C LYS A 167 3.79 7.02 7.13
N GLU A 168 4.81 6.49 6.45
CA GLU A 168 5.20 6.99 5.13
C GLU A 168 4.05 6.84 4.11
N VAL A 169 3.39 5.67 4.07
CA VAL A 169 2.23 5.44 3.19
C VAL A 169 1.10 6.43 3.50
N LEU A 170 0.76 6.59 4.78
CA LEU A 170 -0.29 7.52 5.21
C LEU A 170 0.07 8.97 4.82
N GLN A 171 1.31 9.38 5.07
CA GLN A 171 1.78 10.73 4.76
C GLN A 171 1.70 11.02 3.25
N MET A 172 2.07 10.07 2.39
CA MET A 172 1.95 10.25 0.93
C MET A 172 0.49 10.48 0.51
N ILE A 173 -0.46 9.78 1.13
CA ILE A 173 -1.90 9.95 0.87
C ILE A 173 -2.37 11.32 1.36
N GLU A 174 -1.95 11.75 2.54
CA GLU A 174 -2.28 13.07 3.12
C GLU A 174 -1.73 14.21 2.25
N GLU A 175 -0.49 14.09 1.76
CA GLU A 175 0.11 15.06 0.84
C GLU A 175 -0.65 15.12 -0.50
N ALA A 176 -1.08 13.98 -1.03
CA ALA A 176 -1.89 13.96 -2.24
C ALA A 176 -3.28 14.58 -2.03
N ALA A 177 -3.88 14.39 -0.85
CA ALA A 177 -5.16 15.00 -0.49
C ALA A 177 -5.05 16.53 -0.38
N THR A 178 -3.95 17.05 0.16
CA THR A 178 -3.73 18.50 0.35
C THR A 178 -3.32 19.23 -0.93
N ARG A 179 -2.62 18.58 -1.87
CA ARG A 179 -2.24 19.17 -3.17
C ARG A 179 -3.42 19.35 -4.13
N ARG A 180 -4.60 18.81 -3.82
CA ARG A 180 -5.79 19.02 -4.66
C ARG A 180 -6.29 20.46 -4.53
N PRO A 181 -6.55 21.15 -5.64
CA PRO A 181 -7.24 22.44 -5.57
C PRO A 181 -8.62 22.24 -4.96
N ALA A 182 -8.97 23.08 -3.98
CA ALA A 182 -10.30 23.10 -3.39
C ALA A 182 -11.38 23.16 -4.48
N THR A 183 -12.43 22.36 -4.34
CA THR A 183 -13.56 22.40 -5.26
C THR A 183 -14.21 23.80 -5.25
N PRO A 184 -14.92 24.21 -6.32
CA PRO A 184 -15.60 25.52 -6.35
C PRO A 184 -16.48 25.77 -5.11
N LEU A 185 -17.20 24.74 -4.65
CA LEU A 185 -17.99 24.76 -3.41
C LEU A 185 -17.16 24.99 -2.14
N GLN A 186 -16.01 24.32 -2.03
CA GLN A 186 -15.10 24.51 -0.89
C GLN A 186 -14.42 25.89 -0.94
N ARG A 187 -14.20 26.45 -2.13
CA ARG A 187 -13.71 27.83 -2.31
C ARG A 187 -14.75 28.83 -1.86
N GLU A 188 -16.01 28.67 -2.26
CA GLU A 188 -17.12 29.54 -1.83
C GLU A 188 -17.35 29.45 -0.32
N GLN A 189 -17.30 28.26 0.28
CA GLN A 189 -17.44 28.07 1.73
C GLN A 189 -16.27 28.69 2.51
N ARG A 190 -15.03 28.53 2.03
CA ARG A 190 -13.85 29.21 2.61
C ARG A 190 -13.94 30.73 2.48
N GLN A 191 -14.40 31.24 1.34
CA GLN A 191 -14.58 32.67 1.13
C GLN A 191 -15.68 33.25 2.02
N ARG A 192 -16.79 32.52 2.22
CA ARG A 192 -17.84 32.92 3.18
C ARG A 192 -17.32 32.93 4.62
N ALA A 193 -16.60 31.89 5.04
CA ALA A 193 -16.03 31.80 6.38
C ALA A 193 -15.02 32.92 6.68
N LEU A 194 -14.17 33.27 5.70
CA LEU A 194 -13.22 34.38 5.78
C LEU A 194 -13.92 35.75 5.75
N GLY A 195 -15.02 35.89 5.00
CA GLY A 195 -15.82 37.11 4.95
C GLY A 195 -16.55 37.42 6.27
N THR A 196 -17.04 36.39 6.97
CA THR A 196 -17.64 36.53 8.31
C THR A 196 -16.64 36.84 9.41
N ALA A 197 -15.38 36.41 9.28
CA ALA A 197 -14.33 36.73 10.25
C ALA A 197 -13.80 38.17 10.12
N ALA A 198 -14.01 38.84 8.98
CA ALA A 198 -13.59 40.21 8.74
C ALA A 198 -14.61 41.28 9.16
N HIS A 199 -15.80 40.86 9.64
CA HIS A 199 -16.89 41.75 10.06
C HIS A 199 -17.21 41.66 11.57
N ASN A 200 -16.32 41.04 12.35
CA ASN A 200 -16.37 41.04 13.82
C ASN A 200 -15.16 41.78 14.39
#